data_AF-A0A4Y9LR49-F1
#
_entry.id   AF-A0A4Y9LR49-F1
#
_cell.length_a   1.000
_cell.length_b   1.000
_cell.length_c   1.000
_cell.angle_alpha   90.00
_cell.angle_beta   90.00
_cell.angle_gamma   90.00
#
_symmetry.space_group_name_H-M   'P 1'
#
loop_
_entity.id
_entity.type
_entity.pdbx_description
1 polymer ?
#
loop_
_entity_poly.entity_id
_entity_poly.type
_entity_poly.pdbx_seq_one_letter_code
_entity_poly.pdbx_strand_id
1 'polypeptide(L)'
;MDNTWQERLIDLHPHLFIRICGGLPFSPAYPICPDGWQELVATVVERVSEVANDHPVQFRELSEKCGRLRIYWKTESILPKRIERSIEDVIARAEARSAVTCATCGAEGRLFASSVGRLLPLCSEHAQGTPLPTHAGSENVHLVRVLAADKIGTIECRRYDRRLDAFVDGRNPIVENLPITKSNSVREN
;
A
#
# COMPACT_ATOMS: atom_id res chain seq x y z
N MET A 1 5.59 -1.56 -31.51
CA MET A 1 5.71 -0.85 -30.23
C MET A 1 5.59 -1.92 -29.18
N ASP A 2 6.58 -2.05 -28.31
CA ASP A 2 6.52 -3.04 -27.25
C ASP A 2 5.55 -2.54 -26.18
N ASN A 3 4.68 -3.43 -25.68
CA ASN A 3 3.78 -3.11 -24.58
C ASN A 3 4.60 -2.60 -23.39
N THR A 4 4.09 -1.60 -22.69
CA THR A 4 4.60 -1.18 -21.38
C THR A 4 4.50 -2.33 -20.38
N TRP A 5 5.24 -2.25 -19.26
CA TRP A 5 5.14 -3.29 -18.23
C TRP A 5 3.75 -3.31 -17.58
N GLN A 6 3.10 -2.16 -17.49
CA GLN A 6 1.73 -2.01 -16.99
C GLN A 6 0.73 -2.74 -17.88
N GLU A 7 0.82 -2.56 -19.20
CA GLU A 7 -0.03 -3.25 -20.17
C GLU A 7 0.17 -4.76 -20.07
N ARG A 8 1.42 -5.25 -20.04
CA ARG A 8 1.69 -6.68 -19.84
C ARG A 8 1.10 -7.22 -18.54
N LEU A 9 1.18 -6.45 -17.45
CA LEU A 9 0.63 -6.87 -16.16
C LEU A 9 -0.91 -6.96 -16.19
N ILE A 10 -1.56 -6.02 -16.88
CA ILE A 10 -3.01 -6.02 -17.08
C ILE A 10 -3.43 -7.21 -17.98
N ASP A 11 -2.67 -7.49 -19.04
CA ASP A 11 -2.91 -8.61 -19.95
C ASP A 11 -2.81 -9.97 -19.23
N LEU A 12 -1.91 -10.10 -18.25
CA LEU A 12 -1.74 -11.31 -17.44
C LEU A 12 -2.84 -11.48 -16.39
N HIS A 13 -3.38 -10.39 -15.83
CA HIS A 13 -4.40 -10.44 -14.77
C HIS A 13 -5.66 -9.62 -15.10
N PRO A 14 -6.33 -9.86 -16.25
CA PRO A 14 -7.42 -8.99 -16.71
C PRO A 14 -8.61 -9.01 -15.75
N HIS A 15 -8.83 -10.09 -15.01
CA HIS A 15 -9.91 -10.22 -14.02
C HIS A 15 -9.77 -9.22 -12.85
N LEU A 16 -8.54 -8.83 -12.48
CA LEU A 16 -8.31 -7.82 -11.43
C LEU A 16 -8.49 -6.39 -11.96
N PHE A 17 -8.11 -6.14 -13.21
CA PHE A 17 -8.00 -4.79 -13.76
C PHE A 17 -9.17 -4.36 -14.65
N ILE A 18 -9.61 -5.20 -15.58
CA ILE A 18 -10.54 -4.80 -16.63
C ILE A 18 -11.97 -4.71 -16.12
N ARG A 19 -12.68 -3.67 -16.57
CA ARG A 19 -14.11 -3.45 -16.37
C ARG A 19 -14.78 -3.11 -17.67
N ILE A 20 -16.04 -3.49 -17.78
CA ILE A 20 -16.91 -3.06 -18.86
C ILE A 20 -17.78 -1.91 -18.35
N CYS A 21 -17.69 -0.75 -18.99
CA CYS A 21 -18.63 0.35 -18.80
C CYS A 21 -19.13 0.82 -20.17
N GLY A 22 -20.44 0.89 -20.37
CA GLY A 22 -21.02 1.25 -21.66
C GLY A 22 -20.59 0.33 -22.81
N GLY A 23 -20.27 -0.94 -22.53
CA GLY A 23 -19.79 -1.90 -23.53
C GLY A 23 -18.29 -1.82 -23.86
N LEU A 24 -17.54 -0.89 -23.27
CA LEU A 24 -16.11 -0.73 -23.52
C LEU A 24 -15.26 -1.23 -22.34
N PRO A 25 -14.18 -2.00 -22.62
CA PRO A 25 -13.22 -2.39 -21.60
C PRO A 25 -12.35 -1.19 -21.17
N PHE A 26 -12.16 -1.01 -19.87
CA PHE A 26 -11.22 -0.04 -19.30
C PHE A 26 -10.61 -0.56 -17.99
N SER A 27 -9.42 -0.05 -17.62
CA SER A 27 -8.73 -0.40 -16.38
C SER A 27 -8.72 0.80 -15.41
N PRO A 28 -9.63 0.87 -14.41
CA PRO A 28 -9.62 1.94 -13.41
C PRO A 28 -8.36 1.95 -12.54
N ALA A 29 -7.68 0.81 -12.42
CA ALA A 29 -6.51 0.63 -11.60
C ALA A 29 -5.23 0.50 -12.42
N TYR A 30 -5.14 1.18 -13.57
CA TYR A 30 -3.88 1.26 -14.31
C TYR A 30 -2.76 1.74 -13.36
N PRO A 31 -1.62 1.02 -13.26
CA PRO A 31 -0.55 1.40 -12.34
C PRO A 31 0.02 2.79 -12.63
N ILE A 32 -0.17 3.72 -11.68
CA ILE A 32 0.41 5.07 -11.73
C ILE A 32 1.43 5.17 -10.60
N CYS A 33 2.58 4.54 -10.78
CA CYS A 33 3.66 4.51 -9.80
C CYS A 33 5.05 4.52 -10.47
N PRO A 34 6.12 4.84 -9.73
CA PRO A 34 7.49 4.85 -10.24
C PRO A 34 7.97 3.47 -10.72
N ASP A 35 8.87 3.45 -11.72
CA ASP A 35 9.39 2.22 -12.34
C ASP A 35 10.16 1.32 -11.37
N GLY A 36 10.84 1.91 -10.38
CA GLY A 36 11.53 1.14 -9.33
C GLY A 36 10.58 0.27 -8.49
N TRP A 37 9.26 0.44 -8.62
CA TRP A 37 8.26 -0.39 -7.94
C TRP A 37 7.61 -1.43 -8.86
N GLN A 38 8.02 -1.55 -10.12
CA GLN A 38 7.45 -2.51 -11.07
C GLN A 38 7.37 -3.93 -10.51
N GLU A 39 8.48 -4.48 -9.99
CA GLU A 39 8.51 -5.84 -9.45
C GLU A 39 7.62 -6.00 -8.21
N LEU A 40 7.57 -4.97 -7.37
CA LEU A 40 6.71 -4.93 -6.18
C LEU A 40 5.23 -4.96 -6.58
N VAL A 41 4.87 -4.20 -7.61
CA VAL A 41 3.51 -4.15 -8.17
C VAL A 41 3.15 -5.47 -8.85
N ALA A 42 4.06 -6.06 -9.62
CA ALA A 42 3.83 -7.39 -10.21
C ALA A 42 3.60 -8.45 -9.12
N THR A 43 4.45 -8.47 -8.09
CA THR A 43 4.35 -9.42 -6.97
C THR A 43 3.02 -9.31 -6.21
N VAL A 44 2.56 -8.08 -5.91
CA VAL A 44 1.29 -7.92 -5.18
C VAL A 44 0.09 -8.33 -6.03
N VAL A 45 0.11 -8.03 -7.34
CA VAL A 45 -0.95 -8.43 -8.27
C VAL A 45 -1.03 -9.95 -8.38
N GLU A 46 0.10 -10.62 -8.55
CA GLU A 46 0.19 -12.09 -8.61
C GLU A 46 -0.35 -12.73 -7.33
N ARG A 47 0.15 -12.29 -6.15
CA ARG A 47 -0.32 -12.80 -4.86
C ARG A 47 -1.81 -12.55 -4.60
N VAL A 48 -2.34 -11.38 -5.01
CA VAL A 48 -3.78 -11.12 -4.89
C VAL A 48 -4.57 -12.03 -5.83
N SER A 49 -4.08 -12.27 -7.05
CA SER A 49 -4.69 -13.18 -8.01
C SER A 49 -4.77 -14.61 -7.45
N GLU A 50 -3.67 -15.12 -6.90
CA GLU A 50 -3.60 -16.43 -6.25
C GLU A 50 -4.56 -16.54 -5.06
N VAL A 51 -4.55 -15.55 -4.16
CA VAL A 51 -5.42 -15.54 -2.97
C VAL A 51 -6.89 -15.41 -3.36
N ALA A 52 -7.20 -14.61 -4.38
CA ALA A 52 -8.57 -14.43 -4.83
C ALA A 52 -9.18 -15.73 -5.35
N ASN A 53 -8.39 -16.64 -5.96
CA ASN A 53 -8.82 -17.98 -6.37
C ASN A 53 -10.21 -17.98 -7.05
N ASP A 54 -10.32 -17.23 -8.15
CA ASP A 54 -11.52 -17.00 -8.97
C ASP A 54 -12.67 -16.21 -8.30
N HIS A 55 -12.52 -15.76 -7.05
CA HIS A 55 -13.47 -14.82 -6.48
C HIS A 55 -13.44 -13.47 -7.23
N PRO A 56 -14.58 -12.74 -7.33
CA PRO A 56 -14.68 -11.50 -8.09
C PRO A 56 -14.05 -10.33 -7.31
N VAL A 57 -12.74 -10.39 -7.15
CA VAL A 57 -11.87 -9.37 -6.55
C VAL A 57 -11.35 -8.50 -7.66
N GLN A 58 -11.32 -7.19 -7.42
CA GLN A 58 -10.90 -6.30 -8.46
C GLN A 58 -10.29 -4.99 -7.94
N PHE A 59 -9.20 -4.53 -8.54
CA PHE A 59 -8.57 -3.27 -8.17
C PHE A 59 -9.41 -2.06 -8.61
N ARG A 60 -9.42 -1.04 -7.76
CA ARG A 60 -10.07 0.27 -7.98
C ARG A 60 -9.05 1.34 -8.29
N GLU A 61 -7.89 1.27 -7.64
CA GLU A 61 -6.80 2.22 -7.81
C GLU A 61 -5.49 1.54 -7.42
N LEU A 62 -4.43 1.85 -8.17
CA LEU A 62 -3.05 1.46 -7.87
C LEU A 62 -2.15 2.65 -8.21
N SER A 63 -1.77 3.42 -7.20
CA SER A 63 -1.07 4.69 -7.41
C SER A 63 -0.07 5.01 -6.31
N GLU A 64 0.94 5.82 -6.63
CA GLU A 64 1.81 6.43 -5.62
C GLU A 64 1.11 7.61 -4.96
N LYS A 65 1.05 7.61 -3.63
CA LYS A 65 0.62 8.76 -2.82
C LYS A 65 1.59 8.97 -1.66
N CYS A 66 2.20 10.15 -1.61
CA CYS A 66 3.09 10.59 -0.52
C CYS A 66 4.25 9.62 -0.25
N GLY A 67 4.88 9.11 -1.31
CA GLY A 67 6.03 8.21 -1.24
C GLY A 67 5.68 6.77 -0.88
N ARG A 68 4.41 6.38 -1.08
CA ARG A 68 3.94 5.02 -0.83
C ARG A 68 2.99 4.57 -1.92
N LEU A 69 3.02 3.28 -2.23
CA LEU A 69 1.99 2.64 -3.03
C LEU A 69 0.69 2.61 -2.23
N ARG A 70 -0.42 2.92 -2.92
CA ARG A 70 -1.77 2.81 -2.41
C ARG A 70 -2.57 1.91 -3.32
N ILE A 71 -3.15 0.87 -2.73
CA ILE A 71 -3.94 -0.12 -3.47
C ILE A 71 -5.34 -0.14 -2.88
N TYR A 72 -6.31 0.21 -3.71
CA TYR A 72 -7.72 0.10 -3.36
C TYR A 72 -8.31 -1.02 -4.20
N TRP A 73 -9.15 -1.83 -3.57
CA TRP A 73 -9.81 -2.95 -4.23
C TRP A 73 -11.27 -3.02 -3.79
N LYS A 74 -12.08 -3.74 -4.55
CA LYS A 74 -13.47 -4.04 -4.24
C LYS A 74 -13.80 -5.48 -4.62
N THR A 75 -14.92 -5.94 -4.13
CA THR A 75 -15.58 -7.15 -4.61
C THR A 75 -17.07 -6.90 -4.77
N GLU A 76 -17.71 -7.60 -5.70
CA GLU A 76 -19.15 -7.50 -5.95
C GLU A 76 -19.95 -8.56 -5.17
N SER A 77 -19.26 -9.50 -4.51
CA SER A 77 -19.85 -10.56 -3.70
C SER A 77 -19.23 -10.62 -2.32
N ILE A 78 -19.94 -11.21 -1.36
CA ILE A 78 -19.37 -11.48 -0.03
C ILE A 78 -18.24 -12.50 -0.17
N LEU A 79 -17.04 -12.13 0.29
CA LEU A 79 -15.89 -13.04 0.32
C LEU A 79 -15.85 -13.83 1.63
N PRO A 80 -15.32 -15.06 1.63
CA PRO A 80 -14.93 -15.70 2.86
C PRO A 80 -13.92 -14.82 3.61
N LYS A 81 -14.14 -14.56 4.91
CA LYS A 81 -13.30 -13.68 5.73
C LYS A 81 -11.80 -14.01 5.67
N ARG A 82 -11.45 -15.28 5.48
CA ARG A 82 -10.06 -15.73 5.30
C ARG A 82 -9.42 -15.14 4.04
N ILE A 83 -10.17 -15.05 2.94
CA ILE A 83 -9.70 -14.53 1.65
C ILE A 83 -9.56 -13.02 1.74
N GLU A 84 -10.59 -12.34 2.25
CA GLU A 84 -10.54 -10.89 2.49
C GLU A 84 -9.33 -10.49 3.35
N ARG A 85 -9.11 -11.19 4.46
CA ARG A 85 -7.94 -10.96 5.33
C ARG A 85 -6.62 -11.19 4.61
N SER A 86 -6.50 -12.25 3.81
CA SER A 86 -5.28 -12.54 3.06
C SER A 86 -5.00 -11.47 2.01
N ILE A 87 -6.02 -10.95 1.32
CA ILE A 87 -5.88 -9.84 0.36
C ILE A 87 -5.40 -8.57 1.08
N GLU A 88 -6.03 -8.21 2.19
CA GLU A 88 -5.64 -7.05 2.99
C GLU A 88 -4.20 -7.18 3.52
N ASP A 89 -3.76 -8.37 3.94
CA ASP A 89 -2.39 -8.61 4.40
C ASP A 89 -1.36 -8.49 3.25
N VAL A 90 -1.67 -9.05 2.09
CA VAL A 90 -0.83 -8.93 0.88
C VAL A 90 -0.68 -7.46 0.47
N ILE A 91 -1.79 -6.71 0.45
CA ILE A 91 -1.79 -5.28 0.13
C ILE A 91 -1.02 -4.49 1.18
N ALA A 92 -1.29 -4.70 2.47
CA ALA A 92 -0.62 -3.98 3.56
C ALA A 92 0.91 -4.17 3.50
N ARG A 93 1.37 -5.38 3.20
CA ARG A 93 2.81 -5.65 3.00
C ARG A 93 3.38 -4.92 1.79
N ALA A 94 2.68 -4.92 0.65
CA ALA A 94 3.13 -4.19 -0.53
C ALA A 94 3.21 -2.67 -0.29
N GLU A 95 2.20 -2.09 0.37
CA GLU A 95 2.20 -0.67 0.73
C GLU A 95 3.32 -0.34 1.72
N ALA A 96 3.60 -1.21 2.70
CA ALA A 96 4.71 -1.04 3.63
C ALA A 96 6.06 -1.15 2.92
N ARG A 97 6.24 -2.17 2.07
CA ARG A 97 7.45 -2.39 1.27
C ARG A 97 7.75 -1.21 0.37
N SER A 98 6.74 -0.63 -0.27
CA SER A 98 6.94 0.52 -1.17
C SER A 98 7.58 1.72 -0.46
N ALA A 99 7.21 1.96 0.81
CA ALA A 99 7.73 3.08 1.62
C ALA A 99 9.24 2.99 1.90
N VAL A 100 9.82 1.81 1.74
CA VAL A 100 11.25 1.50 1.95
C VAL A 100 11.93 1.00 0.68
N THR A 101 11.29 1.19 -0.47
CA THR A 101 11.79 0.77 -1.78
C THR A 101 12.09 2.00 -2.62
N CYS A 102 13.31 2.15 -3.09
CA CYS A 102 13.70 3.24 -3.98
C CYS A 102 12.76 3.32 -5.19
N ALA A 103 12.13 4.47 -5.37
CA ALA A 103 11.22 4.76 -6.47
C ALA A 103 11.89 4.66 -7.85
N THR A 104 13.21 4.82 -7.92
CA THR A 104 13.97 4.79 -9.18
C THR A 104 14.42 3.39 -9.55
N CYS A 105 15.03 2.64 -8.61
CA CYS A 105 15.70 1.37 -8.94
C CYS A 105 15.24 0.15 -8.13
N GLY A 106 14.30 0.28 -7.20
CA GLY A 106 13.80 -0.86 -6.42
C GLY A 106 14.69 -1.32 -5.25
N ALA A 107 15.89 -0.75 -5.10
CA ALA A 107 16.77 -1.00 -3.94
C ALA A 107 16.13 -0.53 -2.62
N GLU A 108 16.73 -0.87 -1.49
CA GLU A 108 16.29 -0.34 -0.19
C GLU A 108 16.50 1.19 -0.14
N GLY A 109 15.48 1.90 0.36
CA GLY A 109 15.48 3.36 0.41
C GLY A 109 14.81 3.90 1.66
N ARG A 110 15.00 5.21 1.87
CA ARG A 110 14.33 6.00 2.91
C ARG A 110 13.62 7.19 2.28
N LEU A 111 12.67 7.78 2.96
CA LEU A 111 11.85 8.86 2.42
C LEU A 111 12.63 10.19 2.29
N PHE A 112 12.54 10.83 1.13
CA PHE A 112 13.07 12.16 0.84
C PHE A 112 11.97 13.10 0.36
N ALA A 113 12.09 14.38 0.69
CA ALA A 113 11.32 15.47 0.11
C ALA A 113 12.12 16.13 -1.01
N SER A 114 11.60 16.07 -2.23
CA SER A 114 12.15 16.83 -3.36
C SER A 114 11.94 18.34 -3.18
N SER A 115 12.63 19.15 -3.98
CA SER A 115 12.51 20.62 -3.97
C SER A 115 11.10 21.12 -4.31
N VAL A 116 10.28 20.31 -4.98
CA VAL A 116 8.89 20.61 -5.35
C VAL A 116 7.87 20.00 -4.40
N GLY A 117 8.30 19.50 -3.23
CA GLY A 117 7.42 18.97 -2.19
C GLY A 117 6.93 17.54 -2.41
N ARG A 118 7.34 16.87 -3.50
CA ARG A 118 7.04 15.44 -3.71
C ARG A 118 7.86 14.58 -2.74
N LEU A 119 7.20 13.62 -2.11
CA LEU A 119 7.81 12.64 -1.23
C LEU A 119 8.08 11.34 -1.98
N LEU A 120 9.32 10.86 -1.97
CA LEU A 120 9.67 9.56 -2.57
C LEU A 120 10.73 8.84 -1.74
N PRO A 121 10.62 7.53 -1.56
CA PRO A 121 11.71 6.72 -1.02
C PRO A 121 12.83 6.59 -2.05
N LEU A 122 14.06 6.86 -1.65
CA LEU A 122 15.25 6.80 -2.50
C LEU A 122 16.38 6.07 -1.77
N CYS A 123 17.18 5.30 -2.51
CA CYS A 123 18.41 4.70 -1.99
C CYS A 123 19.53 5.76 -1.91
N SER A 124 20.67 5.41 -1.35
CA SER A 124 21.83 6.32 -1.25
C SER A 124 22.33 6.82 -2.60
N GLU A 125 22.25 6.01 -3.65
CA GLU A 125 22.72 6.36 -5.00
C GLU A 125 21.78 7.35 -5.70
N HIS A 126 20.47 7.23 -5.45
CA HIS A 126 19.45 8.11 -6.01
C HIS A 126 19.01 9.19 -5.02
N ALA A 127 19.70 9.35 -3.90
CA ALA A 127 19.32 10.26 -2.84
C ALA A 127 19.31 11.70 -3.36
N GLN A 128 18.12 12.29 -3.44
CA GLN A 128 17.95 13.67 -3.87
C GLN A 128 16.90 14.37 -3.01
N GLY A 129 17.18 15.62 -2.64
CA GLY A 129 16.33 16.42 -1.78
C GLY A 129 16.65 16.25 -0.30
N THR A 130 15.70 16.63 0.56
CA THR A 130 15.89 16.60 2.01
C THR A 130 15.41 15.26 2.56
N PRO A 131 16.28 14.47 3.22
CA PRO A 131 15.82 13.25 3.86
C PRO A 131 14.83 13.60 4.98
N LEU A 132 13.68 12.91 5.03
CA LEU A 132 12.77 13.10 6.15
C LEU A 132 13.34 12.42 7.40
N PRO A 133 13.23 13.07 8.57
CA PRO A 133 13.60 12.46 9.83
C PRO A 133 12.61 11.33 10.13
N THR A 134 13.16 10.23 10.63
CA THR A 134 12.37 9.14 11.23
C THR A 134 12.62 9.21 12.73
N HIS A 135 11.58 9.21 13.54
CA HIS A 135 11.75 9.17 14.98
C HIS A 135 12.37 7.83 15.36
N ALA A 136 13.37 7.86 16.24
CA ALA A 136 13.99 6.65 16.75
C ALA A 136 12.91 5.73 17.36
N GLY A 137 12.86 4.48 16.92
CA GLY A 137 11.84 3.52 17.33
C GLY A 137 10.54 3.57 16.53
N SER A 138 10.38 4.49 15.56
CA SER A 138 9.23 4.51 14.63
C SER A 138 9.59 4.10 13.20
N GLU A 139 10.77 3.52 13.00
CA GLU A 139 11.26 3.10 11.69
C GLU A 139 10.37 2.00 11.13
N ASN A 140 9.88 2.21 9.90
CA ASN A 140 9.03 1.25 9.19
C ASN A 140 7.79 0.82 9.98
N VAL A 141 7.24 1.72 10.79
CA VAL A 141 5.95 1.52 11.46
C VAL A 141 4.84 2.03 10.54
N HIS A 142 3.88 1.16 10.26
CA HIS A 142 2.76 1.43 9.37
C HIS A 142 1.44 1.26 10.11
N LEU A 143 0.49 2.15 9.80
CA LEU A 143 -0.91 1.94 10.17
C LEU A 143 -1.49 0.87 9.23
N VAL A 144 -1.89 -0.26 9.79
CA VAL A 144 -2.42 -1.42 9.06
C VAL A 144 -3.82 -1.71 9.56
N ARG A 145 -4.74 -1.97 8.63
CA ARG A 145 -6.07 -2.47 8.97
C ARG A 145 -5.99 -3.96 9.24
N VAL A 146 -6.45 -4.39 10.41
CA VAL A 146 -6.47 -5.80 10.82
C VAL A 146 -7.91 -6.27 10.90
N LEU A 147 -8.27 -7.21 10.02
CA LEU A 147 -9.60 -7.83 10.03
C LEU A 147 -9.64 -8.96 11.07
N ALA A 148 -10.28 -8.74 12.20
CA ALA A 148 -10.56 -9.79 13.18
C ALA A 148 -11.67 -10.74 12.68
N ALA A 149 -11.72 -11.97 13.21
CA ALA A 149 -12.67 -12.98 12.72
C ALA A 149 -14.13 -12.49 12.82
N ASP A 150 -14.49 -11.76 13.88
CA ASP A 150 -15.90 -11.46 14.19
C ASP A 150 -16.17 -9.99 14.56
N LYS A 151 -15.20 -9.09 14.32
CA LYS A 151 -15.32 -7.67 14.69
C LYS A 151 -15.03 -6.75 13.49
N ILE A 152 -15.50 -5.51 13.60
CA ILE A 152 -15.06 -4.40 12.74
C ILE A 152 -13.53 -4.36 12.77
N GLY A 153 -12.90 -4.25 11.60
CA GLY A 153 -11.44 -4.21 11.49
C GLY A 153 -10.84 -3.10 12.35
N THR A 154 -9.80 -3.42 13.11
CA THR A 154 -9.03 -2.46 13.92
C THR A 154 -7.93 -1.83 13.08
N ILE A 155 -7.46 -0.65 13.47
CA ILE A 155 -6.23 -0.06 12.94
C ILE A 155 -5.13 -0.30 13.96
N GLU A 156 -4.03 -0.91 13.53
CA GLU A 156 -2.88 -1.22 14.37
C GLU A 156 -1.62 -0.59 13.79
N CYS A 157 -0.73 -0.09 14.66
CA CYS A 157 0.63 0.25 14.28
C CYS A 157 1.46 -1.04 14.21
N ARG A 158 2.05 -1.33 13.05
CA ARG A 158 2.87 -2.53 12.84
C ARG A 158 4.19 -2.20 12.16
N ARG A 159 5.29 -2.75 12.66
CA ARG A 159 6.64 -2.65 12.09
C ARG A 159 6.81 -3.67 11.00
N TYR A 160 7.26 -3.18 9.85
CA TYR A 160 7.55 -3.98 8.67
C TYR A 160 9.04 -4.28 8.57
N ASP A 161 9.38 -5.55 8.39
CA ASP A 161 10.72 -6.03 8.06
C ASP A 161 10.78 -6.32 6.55
N ARG A 162 11.58 -5.54 5.83
CA ARG A 162 11.76 -5.66 4.37
C ARG A 162 12.35 -6.99 3.96
N ARG A 163 13.30 -7.53 4.73
CA ARG A 163 14.03 -8.76 4.41
C ARG A 163 13.10 -9.96 4.54
N LEU A 164 12.25 -9.96 5.56
CA LEU A 164 11.26 -11.02 5.77
C LEU A 164 9.99 -10.84 4.95
N ASP A 165 9.78 -9.65 4.36
CA ASP A 165 8.54 -9.28 3.69
C ASP A 165 7.32 -9.51 4.59
N ALA A 166 7.45 -9.08 5.85
CA ALA A 166 6.50 -9.40 6.93
C ALA A 166 6.43 -8.30 7.99
N PHE A 167 5.27 -8.19 8.63
CA PHE A 167 5.14 -7.42 9.85
C PHE A 167 5.62 -8.24 11.06
N VAL A 168 6.60 -7.73 11.81
CA VAL A 168 7.33 -8.48 12.85
C VAL A 168 6.86 -8.19 14.28
N ASP A 169 5.94 -7.25 14.45
CA ASP A 169 5.43 -6.95 15.78
C ASP A 169 4.60 -8.12 16.34
N GLY A 170 5.09 -8.70 17.44
CA GLY A 170 4.29 -9.52 18.33
C GLY A 170 3.32 -8.62 19.11
N ARG A 171 2.05 -9.00 19.17
CA ARG A 171 0.93 -8.32 19.88
C ARG A 171 1.39 -7.39 21.03
N ASN A 172 1.52 -6.08 20.79
CA ASN A 172 1.32 -5.09 21.85
C ASN A 172 1.06 -3.68 21.25
N PRO A 173 0.01 -2.97 21.69
CA PRO A 173 -0.38 -1.70 21.11
C PRO A 173 0.44 -0.58 21.75
N ILE A 174 1.35 0.05 21.01
CA ILE A 174 1.85 1.37 21.38
C ILE A 174 1.01 2.40 20.64
N VAL A 175 -0.13 2.74 21.24
CA VAL A 175 -0.82 4.00 21.02
C VAL A 175 -1.24 4.57 22.38
N GLU A 176 -0.27 4.75 23.28
CA GLU A 176 -0.41 5.72 24.37
C GLU A 176 0.45 6.94 24.01
N ASN A 177 -0.19 8.11 24.05
CA ASN A 177 0.38 9.45 23.93
C ASN A 177 0.44 10.08 22.53
N LEU A 178 -0.71 10.11 21.83
CA LEU A 178 -1.04 11.31 21.06
C LEU A 178 -1.90 12.22 21.95
N PRO A 179 -1.45 13.44 22.33
CA PRO A 179 -2.27 14.33 23.13
C PRO A 179 -3.45 14.80 22.30
N ILE A 180 -4.64 14.30 22.62
CA ILE A 180 -5.89 14.92 22.20
C ILE A 180 -5.98 16.23 22.98
N THR A 181 -5.62 17.34 22.36
CA THR A 181 -5.95 18.67 22.88
C THR A 181 -7.47 18.79 22.93
N LYS A 182 -8.05 18.53 24.11
CA LYS A 182 -9.40 18.99 24.44
C LYS A 182 -9.35 20.50 24.60
N SER A 183 -9.65 21.23 23.53
CA SER A 183 -10.08 22.63 23.64
C SER A 183 -11.48 22.65 24.24
N ASN A 184 -11.53 22.79 25.57
CA ASN A 184 -12.69 23.27 26.30
C ASN A 184 -12.58 24.78 26.50
N SER A 185 -13.75 25.41 26.66
CA SER A 185 -14.04 26.85 26.88
C SER A 185 -14.44 27.59 25.57
N VAL A 186 -15.54 28.34 25.50
CA VAL A 186 -16.14 29.25 26.49
C VAL A 186 -17.65 29.51 26.20
N ARG A 187 -18.46 29.43 27.27
CA ARG A 187 -19.66 30.21 27.70
C ARG A 187 -20.81 30.54 26.72
N GLU A 188 -21.99 30.01 27.06
CA GLU A 188 -23.26 30.69 26.86
C GLU A 188 -23.41 31.80 27.91
N ASN A 189 -23.89 32.97 27.47
CA ASN A 189 -24.46 34.05 28.28
C ASN A 189 -25.97 34.03 28.08
#